data_AF-A0A534TY01-F1
#
_entry.id   AF-A0A534TY01-F1
#
_cell.length_a   1.000
_cell.length_b   1.000
_cell.length_c   1.000
_cell.angle_alpha   90.00
_cell.angle_beta   90.00
_cell.angle_gamma   90.00
#
_symmetry.space_group_name_H-M   'P 1'
#
loop_
_entity.id
_entity.type
_entity.pdbx_description
1 polymer ?
#
loop_
_entity_poly.entity_id
_entity_poly.type
_entity_poly.pdbx_seq_one_letter_code
_entity_poly.pdbx_strand_id
1 'polypeptide(L)'
;MKAFKTMHRKISRANRKQLGQVIIVFVATLIRATYVSAAEVTIALPAKSFQQIIFPLALERGYMKEEGIDIKITFMEPTPSIQALVADSIQLTAAGGSALVAIARGGIPVKVVFAVNDRV
;
A
#
# COMPACT_ATOMS: atom_id res chain seq x y z
N MET A 1 38.75 -3.80 -52.54
CA MET A 1 38.93 -3.01 -51.29
C MET A 1 37.67 -2.29 -50.75
N LYS A 2 36.58 -2.05 -51.50
CA LYS A 2 35.38 -1.35 -50.99
C LYS A 2 34.52 -2.16 -49.99
N ALA A 3 34.49 -3.49 -50.07
CA ALA A 3 33.62 -4.33 -49.24
C ALA A 3 33.98 -4.36 -47.74
N PHE A 4 35.29 -4.33 -47.42
CA PHE A 4 35.77 -4.41 -46.03
C PHE A 4 35.43 -3.15 -45.21
N LYS A 5 35.44 -1.98 -45.85
CA LYS A 5 35.11 -0.68 -45.22
C LYS A 5 33.61 -0.55 -44.91
N THR A 6 32.76 -1.19 -45.72
CA THR A 6 31.30 -1.21 -45.54
C THR A 6 30.88 -2.12 -44.38
N MET A 7 31.60 -3.22 -44.16
CA MET A 7 31.34 -4.18 -43.08
C MET A 7 31.69 -3.60 -41.70
N HIS A 8 32.85 -2.93 -41.57
CA HIS A 8 33.24 -2.24 -40.33
C HIS A 8 32.25 -1.13 -39.92
N ARG A 9 31.66 -0.43 -40.90
CA ARG A 9 30.66 0.63 -40.66
C ARG A 9 29.30 0.07 -40.20
N LYS A 10 28.95 -1.15 -40.63
CA LYS A 10 27.73 -1.87 -40.18
C LYS A 10 27.86 -2.34 -38.73
N ILE A 11 29.02 -2.89 -38.35
CA ILE A 11 29.30 -3.37 -36.97
C ILE A 11 29.27 -2.20 -35.97
N SER A 12 29.86 -1.05 -36.34
CA SER A 12 29.81 0.18 -35.52
C SER A 12 28.38 0.72 -35.30
N ARG A 13 27.50 0.60 -36.30
CA ARG A 13 26.09 1.00 -36.18
C ARG A 13 25.26 0.00 -35.37
N ALA A 14 25.55 -1.30 -35.46
CA ALA A 14 24.89 -2.34 -34.69
C ALA A 14 25.14 -2.19 -33.18
N ASN A 15 26.39 -1.93 -32.78
CA ASN A 15 26.75 -1.69 -31.38
C ASN A 15 26.12 -0.41 -30.82
N ARG A 16 25.99 0.66 -31.63
CA ARG A 16 25.28 1.89 -31.21
C ARG A 16 23.78 1.68 -30.98
N LYS A 17 23.13 0.83 -31.78
CA LYS A 17 21.72 0.47 -31.60
C LYS A 17 21.51 -0.43 -30.37
N GLN A 18 22.40 -1.41 -30.17
CA GLN A 18 22.34 -2.27 -28.98
C GLN A 18 22.63 -1.48 -27.70
N LEU A 19 23.59 -0.55 -27.71
CA LEU A 19 23.85 0.33 -26.57
C LEU A 19 22.61 1.19 -26.24
N GLY A 20 21.94 1.73 -27.27
CA GLY A 20 20.68 2.46 -27.09
C GLY A 20 19.58 1.59 -26.49
N GLN A 21 19.45 0.33 -26.92
CA GLN A 21 18.48 -0.61 -26.37
C GLN A 21 18.77 -0.98 -24.92
N VAL A 22 20.03 -1.21 -24.55
CA VAL A 22 20.40 -1.49 -23.16
C VAL A 22 20.10 -0.28 -22.26
N ILE A 23 20.40 0.93 -22.72
CA ILE A 23 20.10 2.16 -21.97
C ILE A 23 18.59 2.33 -21.79
N ILE A 24 17.78 2.09 -22.83
CA ILE A 24 16.33 2.18 -22.75
C ILE A 24 15.76 1.16 -21.75
N VAL A 25 16.23 -0.09 -21.80
CA VAL A 25 15.80 -1.14 -20.86
C VAL A 25 16.22 -0.78 -19.44
N PHE A 26 17.45 -0.31 -19.26
CA PHE A 26 17.97 0.11 -17.95
C PHE A 26 17.15 1.27 -17.36
N VAL A 27 16.87 2.30 -18.16
CA VAL A 27 16.04 3.45 -17.77
C VAL A 27 14.61 3.01 -17.46
N ALA A 28 13.99 2.15 -18.29
CA ALA A 28 12.66 1.62 -18.03
C ALA A 28 12.57 0.80 -16.74
N THR A 29 13.65 0.10 -16.38
CA THR A 29 13.73 -0.68 -15.14
C THR A 29 13.87 0.22 -13.91
N LEU A 30 14.69 1.29 -14.01
CA LEU A 30 14.82 2.29 -12.95
C LEU A 30 13.51 3.06 -12.71
N ILE A 31 12.81 3.42 -13.79
CA ILE A 31 11.49 4.06 -13.73
C ILE A 31 10.50 3.13 -13.00
N ARG A 32 10.47 1.83 -13.32
CA ARG A 32 9.57 0.90 -12.63
C ARG A 32 9.84 0.77 -11.13
N ALA A 33 11.11 0.80 -10.71
CA ALA A 33 11.48 0.73 -9.29
C ALA A 33 10.93 1.92 -8.48
N THR A 34 10.73 3.09 -9.11
CA THR A 34 10.17 4.27 -8.45
C THR A 34 8.64 4.27 -8.32
N TYR A 35 7.92 3.31 -8.94
CA TYR A 35 6.46 3.25 -8.93
C TYR A 35 5.90 2.04 -8.17
N VAL A 36 6.55 1.59 -7.09
CA VAL A 36 5.85 0.76 -6.10
C VAL A 36 4.76 1.65 -5.49
N SER A 37 3.53 1.48 -5.96
CA SER A 37 2.37 2.20 -5.44
C SER A 37 2.13 1.73 -4.01
N ALA A 38 1.97 2.68 -3.10
CA ALA A 38 1.60 2.36 -1.73
C ALA A 38 0.23 1.66 -1.71
N ALA A 39 0.08 0.64 -0.87
CA ALA A 39 -1.20 0.01 -0.63
C ALA A 39 -2.09 0.96 0.17
N GLU A 40 -3.21 1.39 -0.41
CA GLU A 40 -4.17 2.23 0.31
C GLU A 40 -4.93 1.38 1.34
N VAL A 41 -4.90 1.79 2.60
CA VAL A 41 -5.59 1.10 3.69
C VAL A 41 -6.41 2.11 4.47
N THR A 42 -7.73 1.94 4.48
CA THR A 42 -8.64 2.79 5.24
C THR A 42 -8.99 2.15 6.58
N ILE A 43 -8.77 2.90 7.66
CA ILE A 43 -9.15 2.53 9.01
C ILE A 43 -10.18 3.51 9.59
N ALA A 44 -11.25 2.98 10.15
CA ALA A 44 -12.23 3.73 10.92
C ALA A 44 -11.91 3.71 12.42
N LEU A 45 -11.77 4.89 13.01
CA LEU A 45 -11.62 5.08 14.45
C LEU A 45 -12.95 5.57 15.04
N PRO A 46 -13.51 4.90 16.06
CA PRO A 46 -14.77 5.30 16.69
C PRO A 46 -14.68 6.63 17.46
N ALA A 47 -13.50 6.96 17.99
CA ALA A 47 -13.30 8.20 18.73
C ALA A 47 -11.84 8.64 18.69
N LYS A 48 -11.59 9.91 19.00
CA LYS A 48 -10.25 10.41 19.31
C LYS A 48 -9.89 10.00 20.74
N SER A 49 -9.22 8.87 20.90
CA SER A 49 -8.81 8.35 22.21
C SER A 49 -7.34 7.92 22.23
N PHE A 50 -6.75 7.91 23.43
CA PHE A 50 -5.37 7.47 23.62
C PHE A 50 -5.14 6.00 23.21
N GLN A 51 -6.14 5.13 23.38
CA GLN A 51 -6.04 3.73 23.01
C GLN A 51 -5.76 3.52 21.50
N GLN A 52 -6.10 4.50 20.66
CA GLN A 52 -5.93 4.43 19.21
C GLN A 52 -4.87 5.41 18.69
N ILE A 53 -4.08 6.03 19.57
CA ILE A 53 -3.08 7.04 19.23
C ILE A 53 -2.00 6.53 18.28
N ILE A 54 -1.78 5.21 18.26
CA ILE A 54 -0.81 4.56 17.38
C ILE A 54 -1.07 4.84 15.90
N PHE A 55 -2.33 4.99 15.46
CA PHE A 55 -2.63 5.21 14.04
C PHE A 55 -2.38 6.65 13.60
N PRO A 56 -2.92 7.69 14.30
CA PRO A 56 -2.57 9.07 13.99
C PRO A 56 -1.07 9.35 14.12
N LEU A 57 -0.41 8.79 15.13
CA LEU A 57 1.03 8.95 15.32
C LEU A 57 1.82 8.32 14.17
N ALA A 58 1.46 7.09 13.75
CA ALA A 58 2.11 6.44 12.61
C ALA A 58 1.88 7.21 11.29
N LEU A 59 0.71 7.81 11.10
CA LEU A 59 0.43 8.68 9.96
C LEU A 59 1.30 9.95 9.99
N GLU A 60 1.37 10.63 11.14
CA GLU A 60 2.16 11.87 11.31
C GLU A 60 3.66 11.62 11.12
N ARG A 61 4.17 10.51 11.67
CA ARG A 61 5.59 10.13 11.58
C ARG A 61 5.96 9.49 10.25
N GLY A 62 4.97 9.13 9.43
CA GLY A 62 5.20 8.49 8.13
C GLY A 62 5.58 7.01 8.21
N TYR A 63 5.47 6.35 9.38
CA TYR A 63 5.86 4.95 9.56
C TYR A 63 5.12 4.00 8.60
N MET A 64 3.84 4.24 8.32
CA MET A 64 3.12 3.42 7.35
C MET A 64 3.62 3.63 5.91
N LYS A 65 4.07 4.86 5.58
CA LYS A 65 4.61 5.16 4.24
C LYS A 65 5.96 4.50 4.00
N GLU A 66 6.78 4.37 5.04
CA GLU A 66 8.04 3.62 4.99
C GLU A 66 7.81 2.15 4.62
N GLU A 67 6.69 1.57 5.06
CA GLU A 67 6.24 0.22 4.72
C GLU A 67 5.46 0.14 3.39
N GLY A 68 5.40 1.23 2.61
CA GLY A 68 4.64 1.29 1.37
C GLY A 68 3.12 1.20 1.58
N ILE A 69 2.61 1.69 2.71
CA ILE A 69 1.19 1.74 3.05
C ILE A 69 0.74 3.21 3.12
N ASP A 70 -0.31 3.55 2.36
CA ASP A 70 -0.99 4.84 2.48
C ASP A 70 -2.21 4.68 3.39
N ILE A 71 -2.01 4.94 4.69
CA ILE A 71 -3.07 4.80 5.67
C ILE A 71 -4.00 6.02 5.64
N LYS A 72 -5.30 5.76 5.47
CA LYS A 72 -6.36 6.77 5.52
C LYS A 72 -7.18 6.57 6.78
N ILE A 73 -7.19 7.58 7.66
CA ILE A 73 -7.92 7.54 8.92
C ILE A 73 -9.26 8.27 8.74
N THR A 74 -10.35 7.58 9.02
CA THR A 74 -11.69 8.18 9.11
C THR A 74 -12.24 8.04 10.53
N PHE A 75 -13.06 9.01 10.96
CA PHE A 75 -13.75 8.95 12.24
C PHE A 75 -15.21 8.60 11.99
N MET A 76 -15.66 7.50 12.59
CA MET A 76 -16.99 6.95 12.32
C MET A 76 -17.47 6.14 13.52
N GLU A 77 -18.72 6.34 13.92
CA GLU A 77 -19.34 5.61 15.02
C GLU A 77 -19.22 4.08 14.86
N PRO A 78 -19.19 3.29 15.95
CA PRO A 78 -18.93 1.86 15.90
C PRO A 78 -19.83 1.09 14.92
N THR A 79 -21.14 1.26 15.01
CA THR A 79 -22.11 0.55 14.16
C THR A 79 -21.91 0.81 12.66
N PRO A 80 -21.91 2.07 12.17
CA PRO A 80 -21.65 2.32 10.77
C PRO A 80 -20.25 1.90 10.32
N SER A 81 -19.24 1.93 11.21
CA SER A 81 -17.91 1.43 10.85
C SER A 81 -17.88 -0.08 10.58
N ILE A 82 -18.62 -0.86 11.36
CA ILE A 82 -18.74 -2.31 11.14
C ILE A 82 -19.51 -2.58 9.85
N GLN A 83 -20.57 -1.81 9.58
CA GLN A 83 -21.34 -1.92 8.33
C GLN A 83 -20.47 -1.59 7.11
N ALA A 84 -19.68 -0.52 7.18
CA ALA A 84 -18.74 -0.15 6.12
C ALA A 84 -17.66 -1.22 5.88
N LEU A 85 -17.18 -1.87 6.95
CA LEU A 85 -16.23 -2.99 6.84
C LEU A 85 -16.87 -4.21 6.15
N VAL A 86 -18.09 -4.59 6.54
CA VAL A 86 -18.82 -5.69 5.91
C VAL A 86 -19.14 -5.40 4.43
N ALA A 87 -19.33 -4.12 4.09
CA ALA A 87 -19.56 -3.67 2.73
C ALA A 87 -18.27 -3.45 1.92
N ASP A 88 -17.10 -3.86 2.43
CA ASP A 88 -15.77 -3.66 1.82
C ASP A 88 -15.42 -2.19 1.49
N SER A 89 -16.12 -1.23 2.11
CA SER A 89 -15.91 0.21 1.89
C SER A 89 -14.73 0.75 2.70
N ILE A 90 -14.38 0.07 3.78
CA ILE A 90 -13.17 0.30 4.58
C ILE A 90 -12.49 -1.04 4.85
N GLN A 91 -11.18 -1.03 5.10
CA GLN A 91 -10.42 -2.27 5.31
C GLN A 91 -10.34 -2.65 6.80
N LEU A 92 -10.38 -1.67 7.70
CA LEU A 92 -10.23 -1.87 9.14
C LEU A 92 -11.21 -1.00 9.93
N THR A 93 -11.68 -1.52 11.06
CA THR A 93 -12.33 -0.72 12.11
C THR A 93 -11.67 -0.99 13.45
N ALA A 94 -11.46 0.06 14.22
CA ALA A 94 -10.98 -0.04 15.60
C ALA A 94 -12.14 -0.20 16.62
N ALA A 95 -13.35 -0.50 16.15
CA ALA A 95 -14.52 -0.82 16.97
C ALA A 95 -14.54 -2.29 17.45
N GLY A 96 -13.41 -2.78 18.00
CA GLY A 96 -13.19 -4.20 18.31
C GLY A 96 -14.25 -4.81 19.25
N GLY A 97 -14.60 -4.11 20.34
CA GLY A 97 -15.63 -4.59 21.28
C GLY A 97 -17.01 -4.73 20.63
N SER A 98 -17.45 -3.71 19.89
CA SER A 98 -18.72 -3.75 19.15
C SER A 98 -18.72 -4.80 18.04
N ALA A 99 -17.58 -5.00 17.38
CA ALA A 99 -17.42 -6.05 16.36
C ALA A 99 -17.56 -7.45 16.96
N LEU A 100 -16.97 -7.72 18.13
CA LEU A 100 -17.16 -9.00 18.84
C LEU A 100 -18.63 -9.26 19.19
N VAL A 101 -19.35 -8.24 19.66
CA VAL A 101 -20.79 -8.36 19.92
C VAL A 101 -21.56 -8.64 18.63
N ALA A 102 -21.22 -7.97 17.53
CA ALA A 102 -21.87 -8.17 16.24
C ALA A 102 -21.60 -9.57 15.67
N ILE A 103 -20.37 -10.11 15.83
CA ILE A 103 -20.03 -11.49 15.49
C ILE A 103 -20.88 -12.46 16.32
N ALA A 104 -20.92 -12.27 17.64
CA ALA A 104 -21.62 -13.17 18.55
C ALA A 104 -23.15 -13.20 18.32
N ARG A 105 -23.74 -12.06 17.94
CA ARG A 105 -25.20 -11.94 17.75
C ARG A 105 -25.67 -12.21 16.32
N GLY A 106 -24.89 -11.82 15.33
CA GLY A 106 -25.32 -11.78 13.92
C GLY A 106 -24.46 -12.63 12.98
N GLY A 107 -23.39 -13.26 13.46
CA GLY A 107 -22.53 -14.08 12.62
C GLY A 107 -21.86 -13.33 11.46
N ILE A 108 -21.58 -12.03 11.64
CA ILE A 108 -21.00 -11.21 10.58
C ILE A 108 -19.60 -11.71 10.17
N PRO A 109 -19.22 -11.64 8.88
CA PRO A 109 -17.99 -12.24 8.35
C PRO A 109 -16.77 -11.35 8.59
N VAL A 110 -16.51 -10.96 9.84
CA VAL A 110 -15.36 -10.11 10.20
C VAL A 110 -14.43 -10.82 11.19
N LYS A 111 -13.17 -10.40 11.21
CA LYS A 111 -12.12 -10.99 12.07
C LYS A 111 -11.39 -9.89 12.84
N VAL A 112 -11.08 -10.17 14.12
CA VAL A 112 -10.14 -9.36 14.89
C VAL A 112 -8.72 -9.74 14.50
N VAL A 113 -7.97 -8.77 13.95
CA VAL A 113 -6.58 -8.96 13.50
C VAL A 113 -5.55 -8.36 14.46
N PHE A 114 -5.98 -7.41 15.28
CA PHE A 114 -5.12 -6.65 16.17
C PHE A 114 -5.94 -6.07 17.32
N ALA A 115 -5.38 -6.06 18.53
CA ALA A 115 -6.02 -5.52 19.73
C ALA A 115 -5.02 -4.64 20.49
N VAL A 116 -5.47 -3.44 20.88
CA VAL A 116 -4.70 -2.52 21.72
C VAL A 116 -5.39 -2.45 23.07
N ASN A 117 -4.71 -2.94 24.11
CA ASN A 117 -5.19 -2.93 25.49
C ASN A 117 -4.12 -2.33 26.38
N ASP A 118 -4.52 -1.63 27.45
CA ASP A 118 -3.58 -1.17 28.48
C ASP A 118 -3.20 -2.28 29.48
N ARG A 119 -4.10 -3.28 29.65
CA ARG A 119 -3.99 -4.42 30.56
C ARG A 119 -4.55 -5.68 29.89
N VAL A 120 -3.96 -6.83 30.24
CA VAL A 120 -4.35 -8.18 29.80
C VAL A 120 -5.38 -8.80 30.73
#